data_AF-A0A3B1B678-F1
#
_entry.id   AF-A0A3B1B678-F1
#
_cell.length_a   1.000
_cell.length_b   1.000
_cell.length_c   1.000
_cell.angle_alpha   90.00
_cell.angle_beta   90.00
_cell.angle_gamma   90.00
#
_symmetry.space_group_name_H-M   'P 1'
#
loop_
_entity.id
_entity.type
_entity.pdbx_description
1 polymer ?
#
loop_
_entity_poly.entity_id
_entity_poly.type
_entity_poly.pdbx_seq_one_letter_code
_entity_poly.pdbx_strand_id
1 'polypeptide(L)'
;MTICDLHQKKIISIARSCVGTSFRHQGRDLANGLDCIGLIVYVAKAIGLTGLDHKDYKRIPEKSAISRHAITANFGRCSKNELKPGNVLILKFGKYLEHAAIISDRGIIHACEKYGKVVEHGLDDVWRSRIISVHAFPPKLISHSLSLKNIGMI
;
A
#
# COMPACT_ATOMS: atom_id res chain seq x y z
N MET A 1 11.72 -10.56 18.26
CA MET A 1 11.15 -10.04 16.99
C MET A 1 9.82 -10.73 16.78
N THR A 2 8.72 -9.99 16.67
CA THR A 2 7.36 -10.56 16.55
C THR A 2 7.01 -10.89 15.10
N ILE A 3 5.94 -11.68 14.88
CA ILE A 3 5.40 -11.97 13.53
C ILE A 3 4.97 -10.68 12.82
N CYS A 4 4.42 -9.71 13.57
CA CYS A 4 4.06 -8.38 13.04
C CYS A 4 5.28 -7.62 12.52
N ASP A 5 6.43 -7.69 13.22
CA ASP A 5 7.66 -7.02 12.81
C ASP A 5 8.21 -7.61 11.50
N LEU A 6 8.13 -8.94 11.35
CA LEU A 6 8.56 -9.62 10.12
C LEU A 6 7.69 -9.24 8.92
N HIS A 7 6.38 -9.10 9.13
CA HIS A 7 5.46 -8.68 8.09
C HIS A 7 5.74 -7.25 7.61
N GLN A 8 5.93 -6.30 8.54
CA GLN A 8 6.28 -4.91 8.21
C GLN A 8 7.61 -4.82 7.45
N LYS A 9 8.65 -5.53 7.91
CA LYS A 9 9.94 -5.60 7.22
C LYS A 9 9.80 -6.14 5.80
N LYS A 10 8.97 -7.16 5.59
CA LYS A 10 8.69 -7.71 4.26
C LYS A 10 8.04 -6.67 3.35
N ILE A 11 7.02 -5.96 3.84
CA ILE A 11 6.35 -4.87 3.10
C ILE A 11 7.37 -3.81 2.66
N ILE A 12 8.20 -3.34 3.59
CA ILE A 12 9.19 -2.28 3.31
C ILE A 12 10.25 -2.78 2.32
N SER A 13 10.72 -4.01 2.48
CA SER A 13 11.72 -4.61 1.58
C SER A 13 11.19 -4.66 0.13
N ILE A 14 9.95 -5.11 -0.06
CA ILE A 14 9.32 -5.15 -1.40
C ILE A 14 9.07 -3.73 -1.93
N ALA A 15 8.58 -2.81 -1.10
CA ALA A 15 8.39 -1.43 -1.51
C ALA A 15 9.72 -0.79 -1.97
N ARG A 16 10.82 -1.08 -1.26
CA ARG A 16 12.17 -0.62 -1.61
C ARG A 16 12.69 -1.22 -2.91
N SER A 17 12.38 -2.49 -3.21
CA SER A 17 12.77 -3.08 -4.49
C SER A 17 12.08 -2.42 -5.69
N CYS A 18 11.02 -1.64 -5.46
CA CYS A 18 10.35 -0.86 -6.50
C CYS A 18 11.03 0.50 -6.76
N VAL A 19 11.89 1.00 -5.86
CA VAL A 19 12.54 2.32 -6.00
C VAL A 19 13.35 2.37 -7.30
N GLY A 20 13.18 3.45 -8.05
CA GLY A 20 13.77 3.63 -9.38
C GLY A 20 12.89 3.19 -10.54
N THR A 21 11.85 2.38 -10.30
CA THR A 21 10.89 1.97 -11.33
C THR A 21 10.18 3.19 -11.92
N SER A 22 10.12 3.29 -13.26
CA SER A 22 9.50 4.41 -13.96
C SER A 22 8.04 4.60 -13.57
N PHE A 23 7.61 5.87 -13.50
CA PHE A 23 6.21 6.19 -13.26
C PHE A 23 5.40 5.91 -14.53
N ARG A 24 4.31 5.17 -14.39
CA ARG A 24 3.34 4.94 -15.46
C ARG A 24 1.95 5.03 -14.88
N HIS A 25 1.13 5.97 -15.36
CA HIS A 25 -0.28 6.02 -14.95
C HIS A 25 -0.96 4.68 -15.25
N GLN A 26 -1.64 4.11 -14.24
CA GLN A 26 -2.21 2.77 -14.22
C GLN A 26 -1.21 1.61 -14.35
N GLY A 27 0.08 1.87 -14.12
CA GLY A 27 1.14 0.87 -14.10
C GLY A 27 0.99 -0.11 -12.94
N ARG A 28 1.36 -1.38 -13.14
CA ARG A 28 1.14 -2.49 -12.18
C ARG A 28 2.32 -3.43 -12.02
N ASP A 29 3.42 -3.20 -12.73
CA ASP A 29 4.59 -4.07 -12.74
C ASP A 29 5.88 -3.28 -12.92
N LEU A 30 7.01 -3.89 -12.55
CA LEU A 30 8.30 -3.22 -12.58
C LEU A 30 8.82 -2.93 -13.99
N ALA A 31 8.42 -3.72 -14.99
CA ALA A 31 8.93 -3.60 -16.35
C ALA A 31 8.27 -2.43 -17.11
N ASN A 32 6.97 -2.26 -16.94
CA ASN A 32 6.18 -1.22 -17.62
C ASN A 32 5.97 0.04 -16.77
N GLY A 33 6.36 -0.01 -15.49
CA GLY A 33 6.25 1.09 -14.55
C GLY A 33 5.07 0.97 -13.60
N LEU A 34 5.10 1.83 -12.57
CA LEU A 34 4.12 1.86 -11.49
C LEU A 34 3.53 3.27 -11.34
N ASP A 35 2.27 3.37 -10.93
CA ASP A 35 1.75 4.59 -10.30
C ASP A 35 1.59 4.40 -8.78
N CYS A 36 1.06 5.42 -8.10
CA CYS A 36 0.99 5.41 -6.64
C CYS A 36 0.13 4.27 -6.09
N ILE A 37 -0.95 3.89 -6.78
CA ILE A 37 -1.78 2.73 -6.44
C ILE A 37 -1.09 1.43 -6.88
N GLY A 38 -0.48 1.44 -8.07
CA GLY A 38 0.27 0.33 -8.62
C GLY A 38 1.35 -0.18 -7.69
N LEU A 39 2.06 0.72 -6.99
CA LEU A 39 3.00 0.36 -5.94
C LEU A 39 2.32 -0.43 -4.80
N ILE A 40 1.17 0.04 -4.29
CA ILE A 40 0.44 -0.63 -3.22
C ILE A 40 -0.03 -2.01 -3.68
N VAL A 41 -0.60 -2.09 -4.89
CA VAL A 41 -1.06 -3.34 -5.50
C VAL A 41 0.08 -4.33 -5.71
N TYR A 42 1.23 -3.85 -6.18
CA TYR A 42 2.41 -4.68 -6.40
C TYR A 42 2.90 -5.28 -5.08
N VAL A 43 3.03 -4.45 -4.04
CA VAL A 43 3.41 -4.90 -2.69
C VAL A 43 2.40 -5.90 -2.13
N ALA A 44 1.10 -5.59 -2.24
CA ALA A 44 0.01 -6.47 -1.82
C ALA A 44 0.10 -7.86 -2.49
N LYS A 45 0.26 -7.91 -3.82
CA LYS A 45 0.41 -9.17 -4.58
C LYS A 45 1.63 -9.96 -4.09
N ALA A 46 2.76 -9.30 -3.87
CA ALA A 46 3.99 -9.93 -3.41
C ALA A 46 3.93 -10.47 -1.96
N ILE A 47 3.05 -9.92 -1.11
CA ILE A 47 2.77 -10.48 0.22
C ILE A 47 1.63 -11.52 0.22
N GLY A 48 1.08 -11.83 -0.96
CA GLY A 48 0.06 -12.87 -1.14
C GLY A 48 -1.38 -12.40 -0.96
N LEU A 49 -1.64 -11.09 -1.05
CA LEU A 49 -2.99 -10.54 -1.11
C LEU A 49 -3.44 -10.42 -2.57
N THR A 50 -4.58 -11.02 -2.89
CA THR A 50 -5.17 -11.03 -4.25
C THR A 50 -6.47 -10.24 -4.28
N GLY A 51 -6.90 -9.80 -5.47
CA GLY A 51 -8.20 -9.13 -5.65
C GLY A 51 -8.24 -7.65 -5.24
N LEU A 52 -7.10 -7.02 -4.96
CA LEU A 52 -7.02 -5.62 -4.53
C LEU A 52 -6.82 -4.62 -5.70
N ASP A 53 -6.68 -5.13 -6.93
CA ASP A 53 -6.35 -4.35 -8.13
C ASP A 53 -7.62 -3.93 -8.88
N HIS A 54 -8.03 -2.67 -8.67
CA HIS A 54 -9.14 -2.07 -9.40
C HIS A 54 -8.59 -0.94 -10.28
N LYS A 55 -8.97 -0.97 -11.57
CA LYS A 55 -8.44 -0.08 -12.62
C LYS A 55 -9.43 1.01 -13.05
N ASP A 56 -10.55 1.12 -12.34
CA ASP A 56 -11.66 2.02 -12.61
C ASP A 56 -11.42 3.47 -12.14
N TYR A 57 -10.26 3.78 -11.55
CA TYR A 57 -9.92 5.17 -11.24
C TYR A 57 -9.44 5.96 -12.46
N LYS A 58 -10.09 7.09 -12.69
CA LYS A 58 -9.73 8.08 -13.71
C LYS A 58 -8.43 8.81 -13.33
N ARG A 59 -7.72 9.35 -14.33
CA ARG A 59 -6.50 10.17 -14.16
C ARG A 59 -6.70 11.35 -13.20
N ILE A 60 -7.91 11.91 -13.20
CA ILE A 60 -8.42 12.77 -12.14
C ILE A 60 -9.41 11.91 -11.34
N PRO A 61 -8.99 11.31 -10.22
CA PRO A 61 -9.90 10.53 -9.39
C PRO A 61 -11.01 11.43 -8.87
N GLU A 62 -12.21 10.87 -8.71
CA GLU A 62 -13.21 11.51 -7.86
C GLU A 62 -12.61 11.75 -6.47
N LYS A 63 -13.04 12.83 -5.79
CA LYS A 63 -12.63 13.08 -4.40
C LYS A 63 -12.80 11.78 -3.60
N SER A 64 -11.79 11.41 -2.83
CA SER A 64 -11.77 10.22 -1.95
C SER A 64 -11.73 8.83 -2.62
N ALA A 65 -11.44 8.73 -3.93
CA ALA A 65 -11.41 7.42 -4.59
C ALA A 65 -10.41 6.43 -3.97
N ILE A 66 -9.21 6.88 -3.61
CA ILE A 66 -8.18 5.99 -3.02
C ILE A 66 -8.55 5.63 -1.57
N SER A 67 -9.04 6.61 -0.80
CA SER A 67 -9.51 6.38 0.56
C SER A 67 -10.68 5.40 0.61
N ARG A 68 -11.65 5.50 -0.32
CA ARG A 68 -12.75 4.52 -0.44
C ARG A 68 -12.23 3.15 -0.84
N HIS A 69 -11.30 3.10 -1.79
CA HIS A 69 -10.73 1.84 -2.26
C HIS A 69 -10.00 1.10 -1.14
N ALA A 70 -9.22 1.81 -0.32
CA ALA A 70 -8.57 1.24 0.85
C ALA A 70 -9.59 0.59 1.81
N ILE A 71 -10.74 1.25 2.04
CA ILE A 71 -11.81 0.72 2.88
C ILE A 71 -12.43 -0.53 2.26
N THR A 72 -12.81 -0.50 0.98
CA THR A 72 -13.44 -1.64 0.28
C THR A 72 -12.50 -2.83 0.13
N ALA A 73 -11.19 -2.58 0.10
CA ALA A 73 -10.15 -3.60 -0.01
C ALA A 73 -9.65 -4.09 1.36
N ASN A 74 -10.40 -3.81 2.44
CA ASN A 74 -10.13 -4.23 3.82
C ASN A 74 -8.79 -3.76 4.41
N PHE A 75 -8.23 -2.65 3.93
CA PHE A 75 -7.09 -2.03 4.61
C PHE A 75 -7.56 -1.47 5.96
N GLY A 76 -6.90 -1.90 7.04
CA GLY A 76 -7.28 -1.53 8.40
C GLY A 76 -6.97 -0.07 8.68
N ARG A 77 -7.95 0.73 9.14
CA ARG A 77 -7.71 2.14 9.48
C ARG A 77 -6.80 2.26 10.70
N CYS A 78 -5.79 3.13 10.63
CA CYS A 78 -4.90 3.41 11.75
C CYS A 78 -5.02 4.88 12.21
N SER A 79 -4.64 5.13 13.46
CA SER A 79 -4.52 6.49 13.98
C SER A 79 -3.41 7.26 13.27
N LYS A 80 -3.64 8.56 12.99
CA LYS A 80 -2.60 9.45 12.44
C LYS A 80 -1.44 9.66 13.40
N ASN A 81 -1.64 9.43 14.69
CA ASN A 81 -0.61 9.55 15.72
C ASN A 81 0.25 8.28 15.84
N GLU A 82 -0.11 7.20 15.13
CA GLU A 82 0.55 5.90 15.22
C GLU A 82 1.12 5.48 13.85
N LEU A 83 1.87 6.39 13.22
CA LEU A 83 2.56 6.11 11.97
C LEU A 83 3.60 5.01 12.17
N LYS A 84 3.39 3.84 11.54
CA LYS A 84 4.33 2.71 11.62
C LYS A 84 4.89 2.39 10.23
N PRO A 85 6.18 2.03 10.13
CA PRO A 85 6.74 1.50 8.90
C PRO A 85 5.90 0.34 8.34
N GLY A 86 5.67 0.36 7.03
CA GLY A 86 4.77 -0.56 6.33
C GLY A 86 3.30 -0.13 6.27
N ASN A 87 2.88 0.94 6.97
CA ASN A 87 1.55 1.53 6.75
C ASN A 87 1.46 2.22 5.39
N VAL A 88 0.24 2.29 4.86
CA VAL A 88 -0.13 3.06 3.67
C VAL A 88 -0.65 4.43 4.11
N LEU A 89 -0.08 5.49 3.55
CA LEU A 89 -0.58 6.86 3.67
C LEU A 89 -1.42 7.21 2.46
N ILE A 90 -2.58 7.83 2.71
CA ILE A 90 -3.28 8.62 1.70
C ILE A 90 -3.00 10.08 1.98
N LEU A 91 -2.43 10.76 1.00
CA LEU A 91 -1.97 12.14 1.06
C LEU A 91 -2.80 13.03 0.16
N LYS A 92 -2.99 14.28 0.56
CA LYS A 92 -3.50 15.34 -0.31
C LYS A 92 -2.36 15.84 -1.20
N PHE A 93 -2.51 15.66 -2.50
CA PHE A 93 -1.55 16.10 -3.50
C PHE A 93 -2.18 17.20 -4.37
N GLY A 94 -1.68 18.43 -4.24
CA GLY A 94 -2.35 19.59 -4.82
C GLY A 94 -3.72 19.86 -4.20
N LYS A 95 -4.65 20.42 -4.98
CA LYS A 95 -5.94 20.89 -4.45
C LYS A 95 -6.98 19.76 -4.28
N TYR A 96 -6.92 18.72 -5.12
CA TYR A 96 -8.01 17.73 -5.23
C TYR A 96 -7.57 16.26 -5.36
N LEU A 97 -6.28 15.96 -5.49
CA LEU A 97 -5.83 14.59 -5.77
C LEU A 97 -5.47 13.87 -4.47
N GLU A 98 -5.91 12.63 -4.35
CA GLU A 98 -5.38 11.69 -3.36
C GLU A 98 -4.15 11.00 -3.94
N HIS A 99 -3.16 10.73 -3.09
CA HIS A 99 -1.91 10.10 -3.46
C HIS A 99 -1.55 9.03 -2.43
N ALA A 100 -1.16 7.84 -2.89
CA ALA A 100 -0.76 6.75 -2.01
C ALA A 100 0.76 6.69 -1.81
N ALA A 101 1.19 6.39 -0.59
CA ALA A 101 2.59 6.15 -0.23
C ALA A 101 2.69 5.05 0.83
N ILE A 102 3.85 4.42 0.97
CA ILE A 102 4.15 3.46 2.04
C ILE A 102 5.14 4.12 3.00
N ILE A 103 4.89 4.04 4.30
CA ILE A 103 5.82 4.53 5.33
C ILE A 103 7.02 3.58 5.38
N SER A 104 8.23 4.13 5.32
CA SER A 104 9.47 3.40 5.62
C SER A 104 10.12 3.94 6.88
N ASP A 105 11.16 3.27 7.36
CA ASP A 105 12.01 3.78 8.44
C ASP A 105 12.74 5.10 8.07
N ARG A 106 12.76 5.50 6.79
CA ARG A 106 13.38 6.75 6.31
C ARG A 106 12.37 7.86 6.01
N GLY A 107 11.08 7.56 6.05
CA GLY A 107 10.02 8.49 5.66
C GLY A 107 8.94 7.79 4.84
N ILE A 108 8.90 8.05 3.52
CA ILE A 108 7.91 7.48 2.62
C ILE A 108 8.52 6.95 1.32
N ILE A 109 7.88 5.92 0.78
CA ILE A 109 8.12 5.34 -0.55
C ILE A 109 6.86 5.53 -1.38
N HIS A 110 6.98 6.13 -2.57
CA HIS A 110 5.84 6.36 -3.45
C HIS A 110 6.25 6.49 -4.91
N ALA A 111 5.38 6.09 -5.84
CA ALA A 111 5.50 6.42 -7.25
C ALA A 111 4.92 7.81 -7.50
N CYS A 112 5.68 8.72 -8.10
CA CYS A 112 5.27 10.11 -8.26
C CYS A 112 5.50 10.60 -9.70
N GLU A 113 4.45 11.08 -10.36
CA GLU A 113 4.53 11.64 -11.72
C GLU A 113 5.55 12.77 -11.81
N LYS A 114 5.61 13.64 -10.79
CA LYS A 114 6.58 14.75 -10.70
C LYS A 114 8.03 14.27 -10.76
N TYR A 115 8.34 13.12 -10.17
CA TYR A 115 9.69 12.55 -10.16
C TYR A 115 9.91 11.54 -11.29
N GLY A 116 8.87 11.18 -12.04
CA GLY A 116 8.93 10.22 -13.14
C GLY A 116 9.23 8.77 -12.72
N LYS A 117 9.25 8.46 -11.41
CA LYS A 117 9.60 7.14 -10.88
C LYS A 117 9.11 6.91 -9.44
N VAL A 118 9.33 5.70 -8.94
CA VAL A 118 9.24 5.37 -7.50
C VAL A 118 10.46 5.95 -6.78
N VAL A 119 10.21 6.70 -5.72
CA VAL A 119 11.25 7.32 -4.88
C VAL A 119 11.04 6.99 -3.41
N GLU A 120 12.13 7.03 -2.64
CA GLU A 120 12.13 7.02 -1.17
C GLU A 120 12.72 8.35 -0.69
N HIS A 121 12.02 9.06 0.19
CA HIS A 121 12.53 10.28 0.81
C HIS A 121 11.90 10.52 2.19
N GLY A 122 12.39 11.53 2.90
CA GLY A 122 11.92 11.91 4.23
C GLY A 122 10.43 12.29 4.28
N LEU A 123 9.79 12.06 5.43
CA LEU A 123 8.45 12.54 5.74
C LEU A 123 8.55 13.84 6.57
N ASP A 124 8.89 14.94 5.90
CA ASP A 124 8.96 16.27 6.51
C ASP A 124 7.58 16.83 6.87
N ASP A 125 7.55 18.00 7.52
CA ASP A 125 6.31 18.61 8.00
C ASP A 125 5.35 19.01 6.85
N VAL A 126 5.90 19.32 5.68
CA VAL A 126 5.09 19.59 4.47
C VAL A 126 4.36 18.33 4.05
N TRP A 127 5.02 17.17 4.01
CA TRP A 127 4.39 15.90 3.70
C TRP A 127 3.46 15.40 4.81
N ARG A 128 3.82 15.60 6.08
CA ARG A 128 2.95 15.25 7.23
C ARG A 128 1.64 16.02 7.19
N SER A 129 1.67 17.32 6.90
CA SER A 129 0.46 18.15 6.81
C SER A 129 -0.51 17.71 5.71
N ARG A 130 -0.04 16.90 4.75
CA ARG A 130 -0.85 16.33 3.66
C ARG A 130 -1.57 15.05 4.04
N ILE A 131 -1.29 14.42 5.19
CA ILE A 131 -1.87 13.13 5.54
C ILE A 131 -3.39 13.23 5.72
N ILE A 132 -4.14 12.62 4.80
CA ILE A 132 -5.58 12.43 4.88
C ILE A 132 -5.88 11.23 5.77
N SER A 133 -5.16 10.14 5.58
CA SER A 133 -5.38 8.90 6.33
C SER A 133 -4.20 7.95 6.34
N VAL A 134 -4.23 7.01 7.28
CA VAL A 134 -3.24 5.96 7.50
C VAL A 134 -3.95 4.63 7.54
N HIS A 135 -3.41 3.63 6.87
CA HIS A 135 -3.98 2.29 6.82
C HIS A 135 -2.92 1.20 6.92
N ALA A 136 -3.28 0.06 7.48
CA ALA A 136 -2.48 -1.16 7.47
C ALA A 136 -2.92 -2.08 6.33
N PHE A 137 -1.95 -2.79 5.72
CA PHE A 137 -2.28 -3.90 4.83
C PHE A 137 -3.10 -4.96 5.59
N PRO A 138 -4.09 -5.60 4.92
CA PRO A 138 -4.80 -6.73 5.50
C PRO A 138 -3.84 -7.84 5.94
N PRO A 139 -4.13 -8.58 7.02
CA PRO A 139 -3.40 -9.81 7.32
C PRO A 139 -3.63 -10.82 6.19
N LYS A 140 -2.62 -11.64 5.88
CA LYS A 140 -2.82 -12.78 4.98
C LYS A 140 -3.87 -13.70 5.59
N LEU A 141 -5.01 -13.86 4.93
CA LEU A 141 -5.99 -14.87 5.33
C LEU A 141 -5.34 -16.25 5.19
N ILE A 142 -5.13 -16.92 6.32
CA ILE A 142 -4.78 -18.33 6.32
C ILE A 142 -6.08 -19.06 6.04
N SER A 143 -6.30 -19.50 4.79
CA SER A 143 -7.37 -20.43 4.48
C SER A 143 -7.09 -21.74 5.24
N HIS A 144 -7.66 -21.87 6.45
CA HIS A 144 -7.76 -23.18 7.08
C HIS A 144 -8.74 -23.98 6.24
N SER A 145 -8.23 -24.89 5.41
CA SER A 145 -8.99 -26.07 5.02
C SER A 145 -9.26 -26.85 6.30
N LEU A 146 -10.39 -26.59 6.96
CA LEU A 146 -10.94 -27.52 7.94
C LEU A 146 -11.34 -28.78 7.17
N SER A 147 -10.39 -29.71 7.02
CA SER A 147 -10.74 -31.09 6.79
C SER A 147 -11.36 -31.57 8.09
N LEU A 148 -12.70 -31.54 8.16
CA LEU A 148 -13.45 -32.34 9.11
C LEU A 148 -13.18 -33.82 8.79
N LYS A 149 -12.06 -34.33 9.29
CA LYS A 149 -11.88 -35.77 9.57
C LYS A 149 -11.92 -35.92 11.08
N ASN A 150 -13.14 -36.09 11.56
CA ASN A 150 -13.53 -36.55 12.88
C ASN A 150 -14.69 -37.52 12.55
N ILE A 151 -14.86 -38.74 13.04
CA ILE A 151 -14.33 -39.55 14.15
C ILE A 151 -14.79 -40.98 13.77
N GLY A 152 -13.96 -42.01 13.69
CA GLY A 152 -13.77 -42.95 14.80
C GLY A 152 -13.46 -44.35 14.26
N MET A 153 -12.31 -44.90 14.68
CA MET A 153 -12.10 -46.35 14.81
C MET A 153 -12.70 -46.79 16.15
N ILE A 154 -13.00 -48.10 16.21
CA ILE A 154 -13.50 -48.96 17.32
C ILE A 154 -14.95 -48.78 17.76
#